data_AF-A0A6V7ILT2-F1
#
_entry.id   AF-A0A6V7ILT2-F1
#
_cell.length_a   1.000
_cell.length_b   1.000
_cell.length_c   1.000
_cell.angle_alpha   90.00
_cell.angle_beta   90.00
_cell.angle_gamma   90.00
#
_symmetry.space_group_name_H-M   'P 1'
#
loop_
_entity.id
_entity.type
_entity.pdbx_description
1 polymer ?
#
loop_
_entity_poly.entity_id
_entity_poly.type
_entity_poly.pdbx_seq_one_letter_code
_entity_poly.pdbx_strand_id
1 'polypeptide(L)'
;YEYKGLTKVAKQQVAAAVARNDAGEIKSAKNREVLYDSLQLAHKCILNSFYGYVMRRGSRWFSMEMGGIVCYTGAHIIMKAREIIEKVGRPLELDTDGIWCILPASFPDNFLVETNHEKKKKITVSYPNAVLNFMVKDKFTNDQYHDLIDKESGYYEVRSENSIFFEVDGPYLAMMLPAAKEEGKKLKKRYAVFNFDGSLAELKGFEIKRRGELQLIKIFQSSVFESFLKGTTLEECYKAVAEVADY
;
A
#
# COMPACT_ATOMS: atom_id res chain seq x y z
N TYR A 1 15.02 2.30 -1.60
CA TYR A 1 14.63 2.30 -0.18
C TYR A 1 15.14 3.51 0.60
N GLU A 2 16.35 4.01 0.32
CA GLU A 2 16.90 5.19 1.00
C GLU A 2 15.94 6.39 1.04
N TYR A 3 15.45 6.85 -0.13
CA TYR A 3 14.51 7.97 -0.18
C TYR A 3 13.18 7.70 0.53
N LYS A 4 12.67 6.46 0.51
CA LYS A 4 11.48 6.07 1.28
C LYS A 4 11.73 6.24 2.79
N GLY A 5 12.92 5.86 3.27
CA GLY A 5 13.36 6.10 4.64
C GLY A 5 13.48 7.59 4.97
N LEU A 6 14.08 8.38 4.08
CA LEU A 6 14.20 9.83 4.24
C LEU A 6 12.84 10.53 4.24
N THR A 7 11.87 10.10 3.42
CA THR A 7 10.50 10.62 3.44
C THR A 7 9.85 10.39 4.81
N LYS A 8 10.02 9.20 5.41
CA LYS A 8 9.50 8.90 6.75
C LYS A 8 10.09 9.84 7.80
N VAL A 9 11.40 10.07 7.75
CA VAL A 9 12.09 11.01 8.66
C VAL A 9 11.61 12.44 8.44
N ALA A 10 11.44 12.87 7.19
CA ALA A 10 10.93 14.20 6.86
C ALA A 10 9.50 14.42 7.39
N LYS A 11 8.61 13.43 7.26
CA LYS A 11 7.26 13.47 7.86
C LYS A 11 7.29 13.66 9.38
N GLN A 12 8.20 12.96 10.07
CA GLN A 12 8.39 13.14 11.51
C GLN A 12 8.90 14.55 11.85
N GLN A 13 9.81 15.10 11.04
CA GLN A 13 10.29 16.48 11.21
C GLN A 13 9.19 17.51 10.99
N VAL A 14 8.30 17.31 10.02
CA VAL A 14 7.12 18.17 9.82
C VAL A 14 6.22 18.14 11.05
N ALA A 15 5.90 16.95 11.57
CA ALA A 15 5.09 16.82 12.77
C ALA A 15 5.73 17.52 13.99
N ALA A 16 7.05 17.37 14.17
CA ALA A 16 7.78 18.04 15.24
C ALA A 16 7.80 19.57 15.09
N ALA A 17 8.01 20.09 13.86
CA ALA A 17 8.01 21.52 13.59
C ALA A 17 6.62 22.15 13.81
N VAL A 18 5.55 21.44 13.41
CA VAL A 18 4.16 21.85 13.69
C VAL A 18 3.90 21.91 15.19
N ALA A 19 4.36 20.93 15.96
CA ALA A 19 4.22 20.93 17.42
C ALA A 19 4.96 22.10 18.10
N ARG A 20 6.05 22.60 17.51
CA ARG A 20 6.81 23.77 17.99
C ARG A 20 6.27 25.11 17.50
N ASN A 21 5.33 25.10 16.56
CA ASN A 21 4.75 26.29 15.92
C ASN A 21 5.78 27.22 15.24
N ASP A 22 6.88 26.68 14.71
CA ASP A 22 7.90 27.43 13.96
C ASP A 22 7.57 27.45 12.46
N ALA A 23 7.08 28.58 11.96
CA ALA A 23 6.68 28.73 10.56
C ALA A 23 7.84 28.51 9.56
N GLY A 24 9.08 28.87 9.92
CA GLY A 24 10.25 28.69 9.06
C GLY A 24 10.66 27.23 8.96
N GLU A 25 10.72 26.55 10.11
CA GLU A 25 11.04 25.12 10.19
C GLU A 25 9.96 24.27 9.50
N ILE A 26 8.67 24.61 9.66
CA ILE A 26 7.54 23.93 8.99
C ILE A 26 7.70 24.02 7.46
N LYS A 27 7.95 25.21 6.92
CA LYS A 27 8.11 25.38 5.46
C LYS A 27 9.28 24.57 4.93
N SER A 28 10.42 24.61 5.62
CA SER A 28 11.61 23.84 5.24
C SER A 28 11.38 22.32 5.31
N ALA A 29 10.74 21.84 6.37
CA ALA A 29 10.42 20.42 6.54
C ALA A 29 9.43 19.92 5.48
N LYS A 30 8.38 20.68 5.16
CA LYS A 30 7.42 20.34 4.09
C LYS A 30 8.08 20.27 2.72
N ASN A 31 8.98 21.21 2.40
CA ASN A 31 9.71 21.17 1.13
C ASN A 31 10.59 19.91 1.02
N ARG A 32 11.23 19.48 2.11
CA ARG A 32 12.02 18.23 2.15
C ARG A 32 11.14 17.00 2.01
N GLU A 33 9.99 16.96 2.67
CA GLU A 33 9.01 15.89 2.52
C GLU A 33 8.61 15.72 1.05
N VAL A 34 8.21 16.81 0.39
CA VAL A 34 7.81 16.79 -1.04
C VAL A 34 8.96 16.35 -1.94
N LEU A 35 10.19 16.82 -1.67
CA LEU A 35 11.38 16.43 -2.44
C LEU A 35 11.64 14.93 -2.34
N TYR A 36 11.70 14.38 -1.12
CA TYR A 36 11.99 12.95 -0.94
C TYR A 36 10.84 12.08 -1.43
N ASP A 37 9.60 12.53 -1.27
CA ASP A 37 8.43 11.84 -1.82
C ASP A 37 8.51 11.77 -3.36
N SER A 38 8.85 12.88 -4.01
CA SER A 38 9.04 12.93 -5.46
C SER A 38 10.19 12.01 -5.91
N LEU A 39 11.31 12.00 -5.19
CA LEU A 39 12.46 11.14 -5.51
C LEU A 39 12.14 9.66 -5.36
N GLN A 40 11.44 9.25 -4.30
CA GLN A 40 11.05 7.84 -4.15
C GLN A 40 10.06 7.41 -5.24
N LEU A 41 9.13 8.29 -5.65
CA LEU A 41 8.16 7.99 -6.70
C LEU A 41 8.84 7.87 -8.07
N ALA A 42 9.81 8.74 -8.36
CA ALA A 42 10.61 8.65 -9.58
C ALA A 42 11.37 7.29 -9.65
N HIS A 43 12.00 6.88 -8.55
CA HIS A 43 12.68 5.58 -8.49
C HIS A 43 11.70 4.41 -8.56
N LYS A 44 10.50 4.54 -8.00
CA LYS A 44 9.44 3.52 -8.13
C LYS A 44 9.05 3.29 -9.60
N CYS A 45 8.93 4.36 -10.39
CA CYS A 45 8.65 4.24 -11.82
C CYS A 45 9.77 3.49 -12.57
N ILE A 46 11.04 3.79 -12.27
CA ILE A 46 12.19 3.10 -12.87
C ILE A 46 12.21 1.62 -12.44
N LEU A 47 12.03 1.35 -11.14
CA LEU A 47 12.00 0.00 -10.58
C LEU A 47 10.93 -0.87 -11.27
N ASN A 48 9.70 -0.37 -11.36
CA ASN A 48 8.61 -1.07 -12.03
C ASN A 48 8.85 -1.22 -13.54
N SER A 49 9.61 -0.30 -14.14
CA SER A 49 9.99 -0.37 -15.55
C SER A 49 10.97 -1.51 -15.83
N PHE A 50 11.81 -1.96 -14.90
CA PHE A 50 12.67 -3.12 -15.12
C PHE A 50 11.87 -4.39 -15.43
N TYR A 51 10.80 -4.64 -14.67
CA TYR A 51 9.87 -5.73 -14.94
C TYR A 51 9.17 -5.55 -16.31
N GLY A 52 8.66 -4.34 -16.61
CA GLY A 52 8.02 -4.09 -17.91
C GLY A 52 8.98 -4.17 -19.10
N TYR A 53 10.28 -3.87 -18.88
CA TYR A 53 11.29 -3.80 -19.92
C TYR A 53 11.61 -5.16 -20.53
N VAL A 54 11.56 -6.26 -19.76
CA VAL A 54 11.82 -7.60 -20.29
C VAL A 54 10.76 -8.09 -21.27
N MET A 55 9.59 -7.45 -21.28
CA MET A 55 8.49 -7.70 -22.21
C MET A 55 8.40 -6.65 -23.32
N ARG A 56 9.27 -5.63 -23.32
CA ARG A 56 9.21 -4.54 -24.29
C ARG A 56 9.72 -5.00 -25.65
N ARG A 57 8.96 -4.75 -26.72
CA ARG A 57 9.42 -5.00 -28.10
C ARG A 57 10.73 -4.24 -28.38
N GLY A 58 11.71 -4.93 -28.97
CA GLY A 58 13.04 -4.38 -29.24
C GLY A 58 13.91 -4.17 -27.99
N SER A 59 13.54 -4.77 -26.85
CA SER A 59 14.41 -4.86 -25.67
C SER A 59 15.64 -5.71 -25.98
N ARG A 60 16.80 -5.31 -25.44
CA ARG A 60 18.04 -6.11 -25.55
C ARG A 60 17.99 -7.37 -24.70
N TRP A 61 17.20 -7.35 -23.64
CA TRP A 61 17.02 -8.44 -22.68
C TRP A 61 15.55 -8.85 -22.65
N PHE A 62 15.00 -9.21 -23.81
CA PHE A 62 13.62 -9.69 -23.90
C PHE A 62 13.51 -11.12 -23.36
N SER A 63 12.61 -11.37 -22.41
CA SER A 63 12.25 -12.72 -21.94
C SER A 63 10.80 -12.74 -21.48
N MET A 64 10.00 -13.57 -22.16
CA MET A 64 8.61 -13.79 -21.81
C MET A 64 8.47 -14.65 -20.55
N GLU A 65 9.37 -15.60 -20.41
CA GLU A 65 9.45 -16.54 -19.31
C GLU A 65 9.73 -15.80 -18.00
N MET A 66 10.70 -14.88 -17.99
CA MET A 66 11.01 -14.09 -16.80
C MET A 66 9.82 -13.25 -16.36
N GLY A 67 9.15 -12.56 -17.30
CA GLY A 67 7.95 -11.79 -17.02
C GLY A 67 6.79 -12.65 -16.48
N GLY A 68 6.60 -13.84 -17.07
CA GLY A 68 5.60 -14.81 -16.65
C GLY A 68 5.85 -15.36 -15.23
N ILE A 69 7.09 -15.73 -14.91
CA ILE A 69 7.49 -16.24 -13.59
C ILE A 69 7.24 -15.20 -12.50
N VAL A 70 7.61 -13.94 -12.75
CA VAL A 70 7.36 -12.84 -11.79
C VAL A 70 5.86 -12.67 -11.53
N CYS A 71 5.04 -12.61 -12.60
CA CYS A 71 3.58 -12.52 -12.46
C CYS A 71 2.98 -13.70 -11.69
N TYR A 72 3.36 -14.92 -12.06
CA TYR A 72 2.83 -16.13 -11.46
C TYR A 72 3.19 -16.23 -9.97
N THR A 73 4.44 -15.92 -9.63
CA THR A 73 4.92 -15.94 -8.24
C THR A 73 4.21 -14.87 -7.41
N GLY A 74 4.08 -13.64 -7.92
CA GLY A 74 3.34 -12.57 -7.25
C GLY A 74 1.86 -12.92 -7.02
N ALA A 75 1.20 -13.48 -8.04
CA ALA A 75 -0.16 -13.98 -7.92
C ALA A 75 -0.27 -15.08 -6.86
N HIS A 76 0.69 -16.00 -6.79
CA HIS A 76 0.68 -17.07 -5.79
C HIS A 76 0.85 -16.52 -4.37
N ILE A 77 1.75 -15.57 -4.16
CA ILE A 77 1.96 -14.90 -2.87
C ILE A 77 0.68 -14.23 -2.39
N ILE A 78 0.05 -13.42 -3.25
CA ILE A 78 -1.15 -12.66 -2.86
C ILE A 78 -2.36 -13.58 -2.63
N MET A 79 -2.49 -14.68 -3.37
CA MET A 79 -3.51 -15.70 -3.12
C MET A 79 -3.30 -16.37 -1.77
N LYS A 80 -2.07 -16.71 -1.39
CA LYS A 80 -1.77 -17.27 -0.05
C LYS A 80 -2.05 -16.29 1.08
N ALA A 81 -1.72 -15.01 0.89
CA ALA A 81 -2.08 -13.98 1.85
C ALA A 81 -3.60 -13.85 2.02
N ARG A 82 -4.35 -13.87 0.90
CA ARG A 82 -5.81 -13.84 0.91
C ARG A 82 -6.42 -15.03 1.64
N GLU A 83 -5.93 -16.25 1.38
CA GLU A 83 -6.40 -17.48 2.06
C GLU A 83 -6.27 -17.39 3.59
N ILE A 84 -5.25 -16.69 4.10
CA ILE A 84 -5.07 -16.44 5.54
C ILE A 84 -6.09 -15.40 6.02
N ILE A 85 -6.21 -14.28 5.31
CA ILE A 85 -7.11 -13.18 5.68
C ILE A 85 -8.57 -13.65 5.72
N GLU A 86 -9.01 -14.50 4.77
CA GLU A 86 -10.38 -15.05 4.73
C GLU A 86 -10.75 -15.90 5.96
N LYS A 87 -9.76 -16.42 6.69
CA LYS A 87 -9.99 -17.22 7.91
C LYS A 87 -10.15 -16.36 9.16
N VAL A 88 -9.63 -15.13 9.14
CA VAL A 88 -9.55 -14.25 10.32
C VAL A 88 -10.33 -12.94 10.16
N GLY A 89 -10.75 -12.62 8.94
CA GLY A 89 -11.50 -11.42 8.61
C GLY A 89 -12.10 -11.50 7.21
N ARG A 90 -12.33 -10.34 6.58
CA ARG A 90 -12.98 -10.27 5.27
C ARG A 90 -12.13 -9.46 4.29
N PRO A 91 -11.63 -10.06 3.20
CA PRO A 91 -11.01 -9.28 2.13
C PRO A 91 -12.09 -8.50 1.37
N LEU A 92 -11.79 -7.24 1.06
CA LEU A 92 -12.68 -6.32 0.37
C LEU A 92 -12.30 -6.19 -1.11
N GLU A 93 -11.02 -5.90 -1.38
CA GLU A 93 -10.46 -5.72 -2.72
C GLU A 93 -9.03 -6.26 -2.78
N LEU A 94 -8.66 -6.85 -3.92
CA LEU A 94 -7.31 -7.36 -4.17
C LEU A 94 -6.81 -6.78 -5.49
N ASP A 95 -5.68 -6.09 -5.47
CA ASP A 95 -5.04 -5.52 -6.67
C ASP A 95 -3.55 -5.86 -6.70
N THR A 96 -3.19 -6.79 -7.60
CA THR A 96 -1.81 -7.20 -7.94
C THR A 96 -0.99 -7.72 -6.75
N ASP A 97 -0.58 -6.84 -5.85
CA ASP A 97 0.31 -7.05 -4.71
C ASP A 97 -0.29 -6.53 -3.38
N GLY A 98 -1.48 -5.93 -3.40
CA GLY A 98 -2.17 -5.41 -2.22
C GLY A 98 -3.52 -6.07 -1.94
N ILE A 99 -3.87 -6.18 -0.66
CA ILE A 99 -5.19 -6.63 -0.20
C ILE A 99 -5.75 -5.58 0.76
N TRP A 100 -6.92 -5.02 0.41
CA TRP A 100 -7.76 -4.30 1.35
C TRP A 100 -8.61 -5.30 2.11
N CYS A 101 -8.60 -5.23 3.43
CA CYS A 101 -9.39 -6.13 4.27
C CYS A 101 -9.89 -5.42 5.53
N ILE A 102 -10.91 -6.01 6.13
CA ILE A 102 -11.38 -5.66 7.48
C ILE A 102 -11.12 -6.85 8.41
N LEU A 103 -10.53 -6.54 9.56
CA LEU A 103 -10.30 -7.47 10.65
C LEU A 103 -11.20 -7.06 11.84
N PRO A 104 -11.59 -8.01 12.72
CA PRO A 104 -12.31 -7.67 13.94
C PRO A 104 -11.56 -6.63 14.77
N ALA A 105 -12.27 -5.70 15.42
CA ALA A 105 -11.65 -4.67 16.27
C ALA A 105 -10.88 -5.27 17.48
N SER A 106 -11.26 -6.48 17.90
CA SER A 106 -10.57 -7.24 18.94
C SER A 106 -9.37 -8.05 18.43
N PHE A 107 -9.09 -8.04 17.11
CA PHE A 107 -7.97 -8.76 16.54
C PHE A 107 -6.64 -8.12 16.96
N PRO A 108 -5.60 -8.92 17.28
CA PRO A 108 -4.30 -8.37 17.65
C PRO A 108 -3.71 -7.51 16.53
N ASP A 109 -3.46 -6.23 16.82
CA ASP A 109 -2.87 -5.29 15.88
C ASP A 109 -1.37 -5.08 16.17
N ASN A 110 -1.02 -4.07 16.97
CA ASN A 110 0.36 -3.68 17.22
C ASN A 110 0.82 -4.01 18.64
N PHE A 111 1.98 -4.66 18.76
CA PHE A 111 2.67 -4.93 20.01
C PHE A 111 3.93 -4.08 20.12
N LEU A 112 4.13 -3.45 21.28
CA LEU A 112 5.36 -2.74 21.59
C LEU A 112 6.31 -3.68 22.34
N VAL A 113 7.43 -4.02 21.70
CA VAL A 113 8.49 -4.82 22.32
C VAL A 113 9.62 -3.89 22.76
N GLU A 114 9.91 -3.89 24.06
CA GLU A 114 11.05 -3.18 24.61
C GLU A 114 12.32 -4.02 24.41
N THR A 115 13.41 -3.38 24.01
CA THR A 115 14.69 -4.05 23.79
C THR A 115 15.82 -3.36 24.54
N ASN A 116 16.84 -4.12 24.89
CA ASN A 116 18.05 -3.62 25.53
C ASN A 116 19.04 -3.00 24.53
N HIS A 117 18.65 -2.86 23.26
CA HIS A 117 19.53 -2.36 22.20
C HIS A 117 19.61 -0.83 22.24
N GLU A 118 20.83 -0.28 22.36
CA GLU A 118 21.08 1.16 22.59
C GLU A 118 20.37 2.08 21.58
N LYS A 119 20.39 1.70 20.30
CA LYS A 119 19.80 2.48 19.20
C LYS A 119 18.30 2.25 18.94
N LYS A 120 17.71 1.18 19.49
CA LYS A 120 16.31 0.77 19.22
C LYS A 120 15.65 0.20 20.47
N LYS A 121 15.49 1.05 21.48
CA LYS A 121 14.87 0.67 22.76
C LYS A 121 13.44 0.13 22.65
N LYS A 122 12.72 0.48 21.58
CA LYS A 122 11.33 0.07 21.34
C LYS A 122 11.15 -0.36 19.89
N ILE A 123 10.50 -1.50 19.67
CA ILE A 123 10.16 -2.04 18.36
C ILE A 123 8.65 -2.27 18.33
N THR A 124 7.97 -1.65 17.37
CA THR A 124 6.55 -1.94 17.10
C THR A 124 6.45 -3.12 16.14
N VAL A 125 5.77 -4.17 16.57
CA VAL A 125 5.48 -5.35 15.77
C VAL A 125 4.00 -5.35 15.41
N SER A 126 3.68 -5.15 14.13
CA SER A 126 2.33 -5.40 13.62
C SER A 126 2.14 -6.90 13.46
N TYR A 127 1.23 -7.48 14.23
CA TYR A 127 0.96 -8.91 14.23
C TYR A 127 0.39 -9.42 12.90
N PRO A 128 -0.60 -8.76 12.25
CA PRO A 128 -1.05 -9.14 10.92
C PRO A 128 0.12 -9.14 9.91
N ASN A 129 0.98 -8.12 9.98
CA ASN A 129 2.14 -8.02 9.11
C ASN A 129 3.15 -9.15 9.35
N ALA A 130 3.41 -9.48 10.61
CA ALA A 130 4.35 -10.53 10.99
C ALA A 130 3.86 -11.90 10.51
N VAL A 131 2.57 -12.20 10.66
CA VAL A 131 1.97 -13.47 10.17
C VAL A 131 2.14 -13.61 8.66
N LEU A 132 1.81 -12.56 7.88
CA LEU A 132 1.95 -12.60 6.43
C LEU A 132 3.42 -12.73 6.00
N ASN A 133 4.33 -11.99 6.63
CA ASN A 133 5.76 -12.06 6.32
C ASN A 133 6.39 -13.40 6.72
N PHE A 134 5.91 -14.03 7.80
CA PHE A 134 6.33 -15.37 8.16
C PHE A 134 5.92 -16.38 7.09
N MET A 135 4.68 -16.28 6.59
CA MET A 135 4.20 -17.12 5.47
C MET A 135 5.03 -16.90 4.20
N VAL A 136 5.36 -15.65 3.87
CA VAL A 136 6.20 -15.33 2.70
C VAL A 136 7.58 -15.95 2.83
N LYS A 137 8.21 -15.83 4.02
CA LYS A 137 9.51 -16.43 4.30
C LYS A 137 9.44 -17.96 4.19
N ASP A 138 8.45 -18.60 4.79
CA ASP A 138 8.34 -20.05 4.83
C ASP A 138 8.13 -20.66 3.43
N LYS A 139 7.32 -20.02 2.58
CA LYS A 139 6.89 -20.60 1.30
C LYS A 139 7.62 -20.10 0.07
N PHE A 140 8.29 -18.95 0.15
CA PHE A 140 8.84 -18.26 -1.02
C PHE A 140 10.31 -17.84 -0.86
N THR A 141 11.03 -18.38 0.12
CA THR A 141 12.48 -18.18 0.22
C THR A 141 13.20 -19.00 -0.84
N ASN A 142 14.20 -18.39 -1.50
CA ASN A 142 15.08 -19.08 -2.42
C ASN A 142 16.31 -19.59 -1.66
N ASP A 143 16.36 -20.88 -1.35
CA ASP A 143 17.49 -21.52 -0.67
C ASP A 143 18.66 -21.89 -1.59
N GLN A 144 18.58 -21.50 -2.87
CA GLN A 144 19.55 -21.83 -3.92
C GLN A 144 20.22 -20.58 -4.50
N TYR A 145 20.25 -19.47 -3.77
CA TYR A 145 20.85 -18.23 -4.27
C TYR A 145 22.38 -18.33 -4.21
N HIS A 146 23.04 -18.27 -5.37
CA HIS A 146 24.51 -18.37 -5.48
C HIS A 146 25.13 -16.98 -5.59
N ASP A 147 26.08 -16.66 -4.72
CA ASP A 147 26.92 -15.46 -4.80
C ASP A 147 28.36 -15.84 -5.16
N LEU A 148 28.93 -15.13 -6.13
CA LEU A 148 30.33 -15.32 -6.52
C LEU A 148 31.23 -14.63 -5.50
N ILE A 149 31.97 -15.42 -4.71
CA ILE A 149 32.84 -14.90 -3.64
C ILE A 149 34.26 -14.70 -4.16
N ASP A 150 34.75 -15.61 -4.99
CA ASP A 150 36.08 -15.49 -5.61
C ASP A 150 36.00 -15.70 -7.13
N LYS A 151 36.41 -14.67 -7.86
CA LYS A 151 36.41 -14.64 -9.32
C LYS A 151 37.54 -15.46 -9.93
N GLU A 152 38.66 -15.61 -9.24
CA GLU A 152 39.83 -16.31 -9.77
C GLU A 152 39.66 -17.83 -9.69
N SER A 153 39.18 -18.34 -8.54
CA SER A 153 38.84 -19.77 -8.39
C SER A 153 37.47 -20.14 -8.96
N GLY A 154 36.59 -19.16 -9.22
CA GLY A 154 35.21 -19.41 -9.61
C GLY A 154 34.36 -19.97 -8.46
N TYR A 155 34.73 -19.68 -7.21
CA TYR A 155 34.04 -20.18 -6.02
C TYR A 155 32.76 -19.40 -5.73
N TYR A 156 31.67 -20.14 -5.56
CA TYR A 156 30.35 -19.63 -5.20
C TYR A 156 29.94 -20.10 -3.81
N GLU A 157 29.30 -19.20 -3.06
CA GLU A 157 28.61 -19.54 -1.82
C GLU A 157 27.10 -19.55 -2.06
N VAL A 158 26.41 -20.57 -1.52
CA VAL A 158 24.96 -20.68 -1.58
C VAL A 158 24.36 -20.14 -0.30
N ARG A 159 23.37 -19.26 -0.42
CA ARG A 159 22.62 -18.72 0.72
C ARG A 159 21.12 -18.72 0.45
N SER A 160 20.34 -18.70 1.53
CA SER A 160 18.91 -18.40 1.47
C SER A 160 18.69 -16.91 1.23
N GLU A 161 17.91 -16.57 0.22
CA GLU A 161 17.54 -15.19 -0.11
C GLU A 161 16.03 -15.00 -0.16
N ASN A 162 15.54 -13.99 0.55
CA ASN A 162 14.17 -13.51 0.44
C ASN A 162 14.08 -12.03 0.83
N SER A 163 13.67 -11.21 -0.12
CA SER A 163 13.51 -9.76 0.06
C SER A 163 12.06 -9.31 -0.11
N ILE A 164 11.10 -10.24 -0.05
CA ILE A 164 9.68 -9.98 -0.23
C ILE A 164 9.04 -9.74 1.14
N PHE A 165 8.46 -8.56 1.32
CA PHE A 165 7.79 -8.18 2.56
C PHE A 165 6.46 -7.49 2.27
N PHE A 166 5.43 -7.90 3.00
CA PHE A 166 4.24 -7.09 3.22
C PHE A 166 4.57 -5.92 4.15
N GLU A 167 3.89 -4.82 3.89
CA GLU A 167 3.79 -3.68 4.79
C GLU A 167 2.29 -3.45 5.04
N VAL A 168 1.95 -3.12 6.28
CA VAL A 168 0.58 -2.77 6.65
C VAL A 168 0.46 -1.24 6.70
N ASP A 169 -0.57 -0.72 6.06
CA ASP A 169 -0.99 0.67 6.11
C ASP A 169 -2.43 0.74 6.65
N GLY A 170 -2.70 1.68 7.56
CA GLY A 170 -3.91 1.73 8.38
C GLY A 170 -3.64 1.60 9.90
N PRO A 171 -4.68 1.45 10.73
CA PRO A 171 -6.10 1.34 10.36
C PRO A 171 -6.69 2.62 9.77
N TYR A 172 -7.79 2.47 9.02
CA TYR A 172 -8.54 3.57 8.40
C TYR A 172 -9.94 3.70 9.00
N LEU A 173 -10.52 4.89 8.85
CA LEU A 173 -11.87 5.18 9.35
C LEU A 173 -12.95 4.52 8.50
N ALA A 174 -12.87 4.68 7.18
CA ALA A 174 -13.87 4.20 6.26
C ALA A 174 -13.27 3.84 4.90
N MET A 175 -13.91 2.88 4.24
CA MET A 175 -13.60 2.49 2.86
C MET A 175 -14.91 2.28 2.09
N MET A 176 -15.03 2.94 0.94
CA MET A 176 -16.19 2.81 0.06
C MET A 176 -15.78 2.09 -1.23
N LEU A 177 -16.52 1.02 -1.54
CA LEU A 177 -16.36 0.22 -2.76
C LEU A 177 -17.67 0.27 -3.56
N PRO A 178 -17.64 0.69 -4.84
CA PRO A 178 -18.84 0.70 -5.67
C PRO A 178 -19.20 -0.71 -6.13
N ALA A 179 -20.50 -0.99 -6.22
CA ALA A 179 -21.02 -2.22 -6.84
C ALA A 179 -21.13 -2.05 -8.37
N ALA A 180 -21.00 -3.15 -9.11
CA ALA A 180 -21.30 -3.13 -10.53
C ALA A 180 -22.81 -3.11 -10.77
N LYS A 181 -23.24 -2.61 -11.93
CA LYS A 181 -24.65 -2.69 -12.36
C LYS A 181 -25.06 -4.13 -12.68
N GLU A 182 -24.12 -4.95 -13.13
CA GLU A 182 -24.35 -6.35 -13.49
C GLU A 182 -24.28 -7.24 -12.25
N GLU A 183 -25.27 -8.12 -12.10
CA GLU A 183 -25.34 -9.08 -11.02
C GLU A 183 -24.09 -9.98 -11.00
N GLY A 184 -23.54 -10.22 -9.81
CA GLY A 184 -22.36 -11.06 -9.62
C GLY A 184 -21.03 -10.46 -10.08
N LYS A 185 -21.00 -9.25 -10.66
CA LYS A 185 -19.76 -8.56 -11.02
C LYS A 185 -19.35 -7.53 -9.98
N LYS A 186 -18.04 -7.47 -9.68
CA LYS A 186 -17.43 -6.44 -8.84
C LYS A 186 -16.68 -5.44 -9.71
N LEU A 187 -16.79 -4.15 -9.38
CA LEU A 187 -15.96 -3.12 -9.99
C LEU A 187 -14.59 -3.12 -9.34
N LYS A 188 -13.60 -3.68 -10.04
CA LYS A 188 -12.21 -3.70 -9.56
C LYS A 188 -11.57 -2.31 -9.70
N LYS A 189 -10.59 -2.04 -8.84
CA LYS A 189 -9.74 -0.82 -8.86
C LYS A 189 -10.49 0.50 -8.71
N ARG A 190 -11.66 0.49 -8.06
CA ARG A 190 -12.43 1.69 -7.70
C ARG A 190 -12.73 1.68 -6.21
N TYR A 191 -12.16 2.62 -5.47
CA TYR A 191 -12.39 2.73 -4.03
C TYR A 191 -11.95 4.10 -3.49
N ALA A 192 -12.56 4.50 -2.38
CA ALA A 192 -12.21 5.69 -1.62
C ALA A 192 -11.96 5.29 -0.16
N VAL A 193 -10.86 5.78 0.43
CA VAL A 193 -10.42 5.43 1.78
C VAL A 193 -10.18 6.70 2.58
N PHE A 194 -10.63 6.73 3.83
CA PHE A 194 -10.56 7.89 4.71
C PHE A 194 -9.77 7.61 5.99
N ASN A 195 -8.99 8.58 6.43
CA ASN A 195 -8.29 8.57 7.71
C ASN A 195 -9.25 8.93 8.86
N PHE A 196 -8.82 8.68 10.10
CA PHE A 196 -9.59 9.03 11.30
C PHE A 196 -9.78 10.54 11.52
N ASP A 197 -8.93 11.37 10.93
CA ASP A 197 -9.11 12.83 10.93
C ASP A 197 -10.13 13.32 9.87
N GLY A 198 -10.76 12.40 9.14
CA GLY A 198 -11.70 12.69 8.07
C GLY A 198 -11.05 13.05 6.73
N SER A 199 -9.72 13.09 6.65
CA SER A 199 -9.02 13.35 5.40
C SER A 199 -9.08 12.14 4.46
N LEU A 200 -9.13 12.43 3.15
CA LEU A 200 -9.10 11.41 2.11
C LEU A 200 -7.68 10.83 2.00
N ALA A 201 -7.51 9.55 2.35
CA ALA A 201 -6.24 8.84 2.31
C ALA A 201 -5.89 8.36 0.89
N GLU A 202 -6.82 7.66 0.24
CA GLU A 202 -6.65 7.17 -1.13
C GLU A 202 -7.96 7.25 -1.91
N LEU A 203 -7.85 7.61 -3.19
CA LEU A 203 -8.97 7.63 -4.12
C LEU A 203 -8.53 7.08 -5.47
N LYS A 204 -9.06 5.91 -5.83
CA LYS A 204 -8.62 5.15 -7.00
C LYS A 204 -9.79 4.90 -7.96
N GLY A 205 -9.50 5.03 -9.25
CA GLY A 205 -10.39 4.61 -10.34
C GLY A 205 -11.62 5.48 -10.62
N PHE A 206 -11.95 6.42 -9.73
CA PHE A 206 -13.07 7.34 -9.91
C PHE A 206 -12.78 8.48 -10.89
N GLU A 207 -13.83 8.95 -11.56
CA GLU A 207 -13.84 9.95 -12.62
C GLU A 207 -13.25 11.30 -12.18
N ILE A 208 -13.41 11.66 -10.91
CA ILE A 208 -12.76 12.82 -10.27
C ILE A 208 -11.23 12.90 -10.49
N LYS A 209 -10.54 11.76 -10.57
CA LYS A 209 -9.09 11.72 -10.83
C LYS A 209 -8.74 11.60 -12.33
N ARG A 210 -9.72 11.39 -13.21
CA ARG A 210 -9.50 11.16 -14.65
C ARG A 210 -9.63 12.46 -15.45
N ARG A 211 -8.75 12.63 -16.44
CA ARG A 211 -8.83 13.76 -17.38
C ARG A 211 -9.96 13.50 -18.40
N GLY A 212 -10.74 14.53 -18.74
CA GLY A 212 -11.77 14.47 -19.79
C GLY A 212 -13.16 13.98 -19.36
N GLU A 213 -13.33 13.48 -18.13
CA GLU A 213 -14.65 13.05 -17.65
C GLU A 213 -15.59 14.25 -17.40
N LEU A 214 -16.90 13.99 -17.46
CA LEU A 214 -17.95 14.99 -17.29
C LEU A 214 -17.79 15.73 -15.95
N GLN A 215 -17.68 17.06 -16.02
CA GLN A 215 -17.40 17.90 -14.85
C GLN A 215 -18.47 17.75 -13.76
N LEU A 216 -19.74 17.57 -14.15
CA LEU A 216 -20.85 17.30 -13.23
C LEU A 216 -20.57 16.06 -12.36
N ILE A 217 -20.11 14.96 -12.96
CA ILE A 217 -19.80 13.71 -12.23
C ILE A 217 -18.65 13.93 -11.26
N LYS A 218 -17.66 14.74 -11.63
CA LYS A 218 -16.53 15.05 -10.74
C LYS A 218 -16.97 15.83 -9.51
N ILE A 219 -17.81 16.86 -9.71
CA ILE A 219 -18.36 17.66 -8.61
C ILE A 219 -19.23 16.78 -7.72
N PHE A 220 -20.10 15.97 -8.31
CA PHE A 220 -20.96 15.02 -7.59
C PHE A 220 -20.14 14.05 -6.74
N GLN A 221 -19.11 13.42 -7.30
CA GLN A 221 -18.24 12.50 -6.57
C GLN A 221 -17.53 13.16 -5.39
N SER A 222 -17.02 14.38 -5.54
CA SER A 222 -16.41 15.13 -4.44
C SER A 222 -17.40 15.30 -3.27
N SER A 223 -18.62 15.76 -3.55
CA SER A 223 -19.65 16.02 -2.53
C SER A 223 -20.15 14.74 -1.84
N VAL A 224 -20.27 13.66 -2.62
CA VAL A 224 -20.78 12.37 -2.12
C VAL A 224 -19.77 11.69 -1.20
N PHE A 225 -18.48 11.69 -1.54
CA PHE A 225 -17.48 10.98 -0.72
C PHE A 225 -17.35 11.53 0.70
N GLU A 226 -17.41 12.84 0.87
CA GLU A 226 -17.39 13.46 2.20
C GLU A 226 -18.67 13.15 3.00
N SER A 227 -19.81 12.98 2.33
CA SER A 227 -21.09 12.69 2.99
C SER A 227 -21.19 11.26 3.54
N PHE A 228 -20.36 10.32 3.05
CA PHE A 228 -20.26 8.97 3.63
C PHE A 228 -19.69 8.97 5.06
N LEU A 229 -19.09 10.07 5.53
CA LEU A 229 -18.58 10.18 6.90
C LEU A 229 -19.65 10.70 7.88
N LYS A 230 -20.85 11.04 7.41
CA LYS A 230 -21.95 11.54 8.24
C LYS A 230 -22.80 10.37 8.75
N GLY A 231 -23.48 10.60 9.86
CA GLY A 231 -24.34 9.61 10.52
C GLY A 231 -23.61 8.74 11.53
N THR A 232 -24.36 8.14 12.45
CA THR A 232 -23.86 7.20 13.47
C THR A 232 -24.21 5.76 13.16
N THR A 233 -25.18 5.54 12.28
CA THR A 233 -25.59 4.23 11.77
C THR A 233 -25.43 4.15 10.25
N LEU A 234 -25.43 2.92 9.71
CA LEU A 234 -25.36 2.71 8.26
C LEU A 234 -26.55 3.35 7.53
N GLU A 235 -27.74 3.31 8.14
CA GLU A 235 -28.96 3.92 7.58
C GLU A 235 -28.85 5.44 7.53
N GLU A 236 -28.39 6.08 8.60
CA GLU A 236 -28.16 7.52 8.65
C GLU A 236 -27.09 7.97 7.65
N CYS A 237 -26.03 7.18 7.49
CA CYS A 237 -24.99 7.42 6.49
C CYS A 237 -25.57 7.42 5.07
N TYR A 238 -26.33 6.38 4.70
CA TYR A 238 -26.95 6.33 3.38
C TYR A 238 -28.00 7.42 3.17
N LYS A 239 -28.72 7.84 4.22
CA LYS A 239 -29.65 8.97 4.15
C LYS A 239 -28.94 10.28 3.85
N ALA A 240 -27.82 10.57 4.54
CA ALA A 240 -27.03 11.76 4.28
C ALA A 240 -26.42 11.79 2.86
N VAL A 241 -26.06 10.63 2.32
CA VAL A 241 -25.61 10.50 0.93
C VAL A 241 -26.76 10.70 -0.06
N ALA A 242 -27.95 10.18 0.24
CA ALA A 242 -29.14 10.36 -0.59
C ALA A 242 -29.54 11.84 -0.71
N GLU A 243 -29.47 12.61 0.38
CA GLU A 243 -29.74 14.06 0.36
C GLU A 243 -28.84 14.82 -0.63
N VAL A 244 -27.58 14.39 -0.81
CA VAL A 244 -26.66 14.97 -1.82
C VAL A 244 -26.98 14.50 -3.23
N ALA A 245 -27.54 13.29 -3.38
CA ALA A 245 -27.96 12.75 -4.67
C ALA A 245 -29.26 13.36 -5.20
N ASP A 246 -30.13 13.81 -4.30
CA ASP A 246 -31.41 14.44 -4.63
C ASP A 246 -31.29 15.95 -4.93
N TYR A 247 -30.16 16.57 -4.56
CA TYR A 247 -29.85 17.99 -4.81
C TYR A 247 -29.39 18.26 -6.25
#